data_AF-A0A261BRP6-F1
#
_entry.id   AF-A0A261BRP6-F1
#
_cell.length_a   1.000
_cell.length_b   1.000
_cell.length_c   1.000
_cell.angle_alpha   90.00
_cell.angle_beta   90.00
_cell.angle_gamma   90.00
#
_symmetry.space_group_name_H-M   'P 1'
#
loop_
_entity.id
_entity.type
_entity.pdbx_description
1 polymer ?
#
loop_
_entity_poly.entity_id
_entity_poly.type
_entity_poly.pdbx_seq_one_letter_code
_entity_poly.pdbx_strand_id
1 'polypeptide(L)'
;MYGVIISFLAVQFKYRACVLAKQKWIKYFDGWNLAIWTIYTFFTGFIWASGVQLSYPEEYTYQYLKNEMMLNYGVNVRNIALYAELAYNEDNKLRWKSVCTLVMFITLLSIQYSICVVCGVIMYRRIQGNMSTFSSQHEKLQKQFFVALLYQVPGNNVAAPFICFHLPSFFIFVFPYLDMKMSFHSTLVIYGFNIYPLVDSLILLSVVSEYKVAMKKFTRVLAHEWNETIRRDGIPEPSLSVVMTRM
;
A
#
# COMPACT_ATOMS: atom_id res chain seq x y z
N MET A 1 -6.41 7.59 -6.66
CA MET A 1 -5.54 6.42 -6.38
C MET A 1 -5.76 5.86 -4.98
N TYR A 2 -5.57 6.66 -3.92
CA TYR A 2 -5.67 6.19 -2.53
C TYR A 2 -7.03 5.55 -2.16
N GLY A 3 -8.15 6.18 -2.55
CA GLY A 3 -9.50 5.63 -2.32
C GLY A 3 -9.75 4.23 -2.93
N VAL A 4 -9.13 3.92 -4.07
CA VAL A 4 -9.22 2.59 -4.70
C VAL A 4 -8.38 1.57 -3.93
N ILE A 5 -7.18 1.95 -3.50
CA ILE A 5 -6.27 1.06 -2.76
C ILE A 5 -6.91 0.62 -1.43
N ILE A 6 -7.48 1.57 -0.68
CA ILE A 6 -8.07 1.27 0.62
C ILE A 6 -9.36 0.45 0.54
N SER A 7 -10.22 0.73 -0.44
CA SER A 7 -11.41 -0.10 -0.68
C SER A 7 -11.03 -1.50 -1.16
N PHE A 8 -10.00 -1.61 -2.00
CA PHE A 8 -9.47 -2.90 -2.41
C PHE A 8 -8.93 -3.70 -1.23
N LEU A 9 -8.19 -3.06 -0.31
CA LEU A 9 -7.74 -3.67 0.93
C LEU A 9 -8.93 -4.19 1.77
N ALA A 10 -9.99 -3.39 1.94
CA ALA A 10 -11.19 -3.80 2.68
C ALA A 10 -11.89 -5.01 2.03
N VAL A 11 -11.99 -5.03 0.69
CA VAL A 11 -12.53 -6.16 -0.07
C VAL A 11 -11.67 -7.41 0.15
N GLN A 12 -10.34 -7.30 0.16
CA GLN A 12 -9.47 -8.44 0.45
C GLN A 12 -9.66 -8.99 1.87
N PHE A 13 -9.77 -8.12 2.88
CA PHE A 13 -10.05 -8.53 4.27
C PHE A 13 -11.39 -9.25 4.37
N LYS A 14 -12.41 -8.74 3.68
CA LYS A 14 -13.73 -9.37 3.62
C LYS A 14 -13.68 -10.72 2.91
N TYR A 15 -13.00 -10.81 1.77
CA TYR A 15 -12.82 -12.07 1.04
C TYR A 15 -12.16 -13.13 1.93
N ARG A 16 -11.05 -12.79 2.59
CA ARG A 16 -10.37 -13.68 3.53
C ARG A 16 -11.28 -14.14 4.66
N ALA A 17 -12.04 -13.21 5.26
CA ALA A 17 -13.01 -13.54 6.30
C ALA A 17 -14.09 -14.50 5.79
N CYS A 18 -14.60 -14.32 4.58
CA CYS A 18 -15.59 -15.22 3.98
C CYS A 18 -15.03 -16.62 3.72
N VAL A 19 -13.78 -16.73 3.24
CA VAL A 19 -13.11 -18.02 3.03
C VAL A 19 -12.93 -18.78 4.34
N LEU A 20 -12.52 -18.10 5.42
CA LEU A 20 -12.29 -18.73 6.73
C LEU A 20 -13.58 -19.00 7.54
N ALA A 21 -14.64 -18.20 7.32
CA ALA A 21 -15.87 -18.33 8.10
C ALA A 21 -16.67 -19.59 7.73
N LYS A 22 -17.09 -19.74 6.46
CA LYS A 22 -17.70 -20.96 5.89
C LYS A 22 -17.66 -20.94 4.35
N GLN A 23 -17.47 -22.11 3.73
CA GLN A 23 -17.49 -22.32 2.26
C GLN A 23 -18.71 -21.68 1.55
N LYS A 24 -19.89 -21.62 2.20
CA LYS A 24 -21.12 -21.04 1.61
C LYS A 24 -20.99 -19.52 1.31
N TRP A 25 -20.17 -18.77 2.05
CA TRP A 25 -20.00 -17.33 1.83
C TRP A 25 -19.04 -17.01 0.69
N ILE A 26 -18.25 -17.98 0.24
CA ILE A 26 -17.35 -17.82 -0.92
C ILE A 26 -18.16 -17.57 -2.21
N LYS A 27 -19.41 -18.03 -2.28
CA LYS A 27 -20.32 -17.76 -3.42
C LYS A 27 -20.54 -16.25 -3.67
N TYR A 28 -20.39 -15.40 -2.66
CA TYR A 28 -20.45 -13.93 -2.82
C TYR A 28 -19.23 -13.33 -3.52
N PHE A 29 -18.18 -14.12 -3.72
CA PHE A 29 -16.94 -13.75 -4.38
C PHE A 29 -16.64 -14.67 -5.58
N ASP A 30 -17.65 -15.37 -6.09
CA ASP A 30 -17.52 -16.28 -7.22
C ASP A 30 -18.20 -15.72 -8.47
N GLY A 31 -17.63 -16.02 -9.64
CA GLY A 31 -18.12 -15.58 -10.95
C GLY A 31 -18.34 -14.05 -11.05
N TRP A 32 -19.53 -13.66 -11.50
CA TRP A 32 -19.90 -12.25 -11.75
C TRP A 32 -19.96 -11.38 -10.50
N ASN A 33 -20.06 -11.99 -9.30
CA ASN A 33 -20.07 -11.23 -8.05
C ASN A 33 -18.75 -10.51 -7.77
N LEU A 34 -17.63 -10.96 -8.37
CA LEU A 34 -16.35 -10.25 -8.32
C LEU A 34 -16.43 -8.87 -9.00
N ALA A 35 -17.17 -8.76 -10.11
CA ALA A 35 -17.34 -7.50 -10.80
C ALA A 35 -18.03 -6.45 -9.91
N ILE A 36 -18.97 -6.87 -9.05
CA ILE A 36 -19.63 -5.99 -8.09
C ILE A 36 -18.62 -5.40 -7.10
N TRP A 37 -17.71 -6.23 -6.58
CA TRP A 37 -16.65 -5.76 -5.67
C TRP A 37 -15.65 -4.85 -6.38
N THR A 38 -15.33 -5.11 -7.65
CA THR A 38 -14.51 -4.22 -8.47
C THR A 38 -15.19 -2.87 -8.72
N ILE A 39 -16.49 -2.87 -9.03
CA ILE A 39 -17.25 -1.62 -9.18
C ILE A 39 -17.26 -0.83 -7.86
N TYR A 40 -17.41 -1.51 -6.72
CA TYR A 40 -17.34 -0.89 -5.40
C TYR A 40 -16.00 -0.18 -5.14
N THR A 41 -14.86 -0.79 -5.53
CA THR A 41 -13.55 -0.16 -5.33
C THR A 41 -13.37 1.07 -6.21
N PHE A 42 -13.80 1.00 -7.47
CA PHE A 42 -13.78 2.15 -8.38
C PHE A 42 -14.71 3.26 -7.93
N PHE A 43 -15.90 2.93 -7.44
CA PHE A 43 -16.86 3.89 -6.90
C PHE A 43 -16.26 4.65 -5.69
N THR A 44 -15.61 3.94 -4.79
CA THR A 44 -14.87 4.57 -3.67
C THR A 44 -13.74 5.48 -4.19
N GLY A 45 -13.04 5.06 -5.24
CA GLY A 45 -12.07 5.89 -5.94
C GLY A 45 -12.65 7.16 -6.55
N PHE A 46 -13.86 7.07 -7.12
CA PHE A 46 -14.57 8.20 -7.70
C PHE A 46 -14.97 9.22 -6.62
N ILE A 47 -15.51 8.77 -5.48
CA ILE A 47 -15.81 9.65 -4.33
C ILE A 47 -14.56 10.39 -3.86
N TRP A 48 -13.42 9.68 -3.78
CA TRP A 48 -12.15 10.30 -3.43
C TRP A 48 -11.75 11.38 -4.44
N ALA A 49 -11.84 11.06 -5.74
CA ALA A 49 -11.50 12.00 -6.80
C ALA A 49 -12.41 13.25 -6.80
N SER A 50 -13.70 13.09 -6.52
CA SER A 50 -14.62 14.22 -6.38
C SER A 50 -14.27 15.12 -5.20
N GLY A 51 -13.80 14.54 -4.08
CA GLY A 51 -13.30 15.33 -2.95
C GLY A 51 -12.05 16.15 -3.31
N VAL A 52 -11.10 15.52 -4.01
CA VAL A 52 -9.91 16.24 -4.52
C VAL A 52 -10.31 17.39 -5.45
N GLN A 53 -11.29 17.17 -6.33
CA GLN A 53 -11.76 18.20 -7.25
C GLN A 53 -12.48 19.36 -6.53
N LEU A 54 -13.18 19.08 -5.42
CA LEU A 54 -13.83 20.12 -4.60
C LEU A 54 -12.80 21.05 -3.94
N SER A 55 -11.65 20.50 -3.55
CA SER A 55 -10.51 21.24 -2.98
C SER A 55 -9.41 21.52 -4.01
N TYR A 56 -9.75 21.70 -5.29
CA TYR A 56 -8.75 21.96 -6.32
C TYR A 56 -7.93 23.22 -5.99
N PRO A 57 -6.60 23.24 -6.21
CA PRO A 57 -5.77 24.39 -5.87
C PRO A 57 -6.23 25.67 -6.59
N GLU A 58 -6.59 26.68 -5.80
CA GLU A 58 -6.90 28.03 -6.28
C GLU A 58 -5.58 28.85 -6.37
N GLU A 59 -5.61 30.02 -7.03
CA GLU A 59 -4.42 30.85 -7.25
C GLU A 59 -3.65 31.16 -5.94
N TYR A 60 -4.37 31.40 -4.85
CA TYR A 60 -3.80 31.57 -3.52
C TYR A 60 -2.98 30.35 -3.06
N THR A 61 -3.46 29.13 -3.30
CA THR A 61 -2.75 27.90 -2.93
C THR A 61 -1.38 27.82 -3.62
N TYR A 62 -1.31 28.22 -4.90
CA TYR A 62 -0.05 28.27 -5.63
C TYR A 62 0.90 29.32 -5.07
N GLN A 63 0.40 30.52 -4.74
CA GLN A 63 1.21 31.58 -4.16
C GLN A 63 1.76 31.20 -2.78
N TYR A 64 0.93 30.60 -1.93
CA TYR A 64 1.31 30.13 -0.60
C TYR A 64 2.45 29.10 -0.66
N LEU A 65 2.37 28.14 -1.58
CA LEU A 65 3.36 27.06 -1.69
C LEU A 65 4.57 27.38 -2.57
N LYS A 66 4.53 28.48 -3.33
CA LYS A 66 5.58 28.84 -4.29
C LYS A 66 6.97 28.89 -3.64
N ASN A 67 7.09 29.61 -2.53
CA ASN A 67 8.38 29.83 -1.90
C ASN A 67 8.89 28.54 -1.23
N GLU A 68 8.04 27.82 -0.51
CA GLU A 68 8.40 26.55 0.15
C GLU A 68 8.83 25.48 -0.86
N MET A 69 8.14 25.36 -1.99
CA MET A 69 8.47 24.36 -3.01
C MET A 69 9.73 24.72 -3.79
N MET A 70 9.96 26.01 -4.05
CA MET A 70 11.22 26.46 -4.66
C MET A 70 12.41 26.28 -3.72
N LEU A 71 12.26 26.55 -2.42
CA LEU A 71 13.34 26.46 -1.44
C LEU A 71 13.73 25.01 -1.14
N ASN A 72 12.76 24.13 -0.90
CA ASN A 72 13.03 22.76 -0.45
C ASN A 72 13.23 21.77 -1.61
N TYR A 73 12.61 22.03 -2.77
CA TYR A 73 12.58 21.08 -3.90
C TYR A 73 13.11 21.66 -5.21
N GLY A 74 13.38 22.96 -5.30
CA GLY A 74 13.89 23.59 -6.52
C GLY A 74 12.92 23.58 -7.69
N VAL A 75 11.62 23.34 -7.45
CA VAL A 75 10.61 23.19 -8.50
C VAL A 75 9.53 24.27 -8.42
N ASN A 76 9.12 24.76 -9.60
CA ASN A 76 8.01 25.68 -9.70
C ASN A 76 6.68 24.93 -9.53
N VAL A 77 5.87 25.36 -8.57
CA VAL A 77 4.55 24.79 -8.23
C VAL A 77 3.57 24.69 -9.41
N ARG A 78 3.74 25.52 -10.45
CA ARG A 78 2.90 25.48 -11.65
C ARG A 78 3.28 24.40 -12.66
N ASN A 79 4.50 23.86 -12.55
CA ASN A 79 5.01 22.84 -13.48
C ASN A 79 4.75 21.41 -12.99
N ILE A 80 4.09 21.26 -11.85
CA ILE A 80 3.84 19.97 -11.21
C ILE A 80 2.35 19.81 -10.89
N ALA A 81 1.87 18.57 -10.86
CA ALA A 81 0.55 18.26 -10.35
C ALA A 81 0.53 18.49 -8.83
N LEU A 82 -0.10 19.58 -8.41
CA LEU A 82 -0.19 19.98 -7.00
C LEU A 82 -1.56 19.59 -6.43
N TYR A 83 -1.55 18.92 -5.29
CA TYR A 83 -2.71 18.86 -4.40
C TYR A 83 -2.26 19.33 -3.02
N ALA A 84 -2.95 20.32 -2.47
CA ALA A 84 -2.63 20.89 -1.18
C ALA A 84 -3.91 21.22 -0.42
N GLU A 85 -4.00 20.69 0.79
CA GLU A 85 -5.11 20.94 1.70
C GLU A 85 -4.72 22.12 2.60
N LEU A 86 -5.36 23.27 2.40
CA LEU A 86 -5.19 24.45 3.25
C LEU A 86 -6.44 24.63 4.10
N ALA A 87 -6.28 24.81 5.41
CA ALA A 87 -7.41 25.02 6.30
C ALA A 87 -7.99 26.45 6.24
N TYR A 88 -7.13 27.44 5.94
CA TYR A 88 -7.46 28.87 6.02
C TYR A 88 -7.17 29.61 4.72
N ASN A 89 -8.00 30.62 4.42
CA ASN A 89 -7.75 31.63 3.38
C ASN A 89 -6.86 32.77 3.91
N GLU A 90 -6.45 33.69 3.02
CA GLU A 90 -5.71 34.92 3.40
C GLU A 90 -6.39 35.71 4.53
N ASP A 91 -7.72 35.78 4.53
CA ASP A 91 -8.52 36.46 5.55
C ASP A 91 -8.60 35.71 6.90
N ASN A 92 -7.82 34.64 7.09
CA ASN A 92 -7.90 33.72 8.23
C ASN A 92 -9.28 33.05 8.40
N LYS A 93 -10.09 33.03 7.33
CA LYS A 93 -11.39 32.36 7.30
C LYS A 93 -11.21 30.90 6.91
N LEU A 94 -11.92 30.02 7.60
CA LEU A 94 -11.92 28.59 7.33
C LEU A 94 -12.42 28.31 5.90
N ARG A 95 -11.66 27.50 5.16
CA ARG A 95 -12.04 27.08 3.80
C ARG A 95 -13.07 25.96 3.89
N TRP A 96 -14.35 26.30 3.78
CA TRP A 96 -15.44 25.31 3.87
C TRP A 96 -15.33 24.18 2.85
N LYS A 97 -14.85 24.45 1.62
CA LYS A 97 -14.60 23.41 0.62
C LYS A 97 -13.57 22.38 1.12
N SER A 98 -12.47 22.86 1.70
CA SER A 98 -11.41 22.04 2.32
C SER A 98 -11.96 21.22 3.48
N VAL A 99 -12.73 21.85 4.37
CA VAL A 99 -13.39 21.14 5.49
C VAL A 99 -14.33 20.03 4.99
N CYS A 100 -15.16 20.32 3.98
CA CYS A 100 -16.04 19.32 3.39
C CYS A 100 -15.24 18.15 2.80
N THR A 101 -14.14 18.44 2.10
CA THR A 101 -13.24 17.40 1.56
C THR A 101 -12.59 16.57 2.66
N LEU A 102 -12.11 17.20 3.74
CA LEU A 102 -11.56 16.51 4.89
C LEU A 102 -12.58 15.57 5.52
N VAL A 103 -13.81 16.05 5.78
CA VAL A 103 -14.88 15.24 6.36
C VAL A 103 -15.21 14.06 5.44
N MET A 104 -15.33 14.29 4.13
CA MET A 104 -15.55 13.21 3.15
C MET A 104 -14.44 12.14 3.24
N PHE A 105 -13.17 12.55 3.29
CA PHE A 105 -12.05 11.61 3.40
C PHE A 105 -12.08 10.87 4.73
N ILE A 106 -12.25 11.55 5.86
CA ILE A 106 -12.33 10.90 7.18
C ILE A 106 -13.47 9.89 7.20
N THR A 107 -14.68 10.26 6.78
CA THR A 107 -15.83 9.35 6.75
C THR A 107 -15.57 8.13 5.87
N LEU A 108 -15.02 8.34 4.66
CA LEU A 108 -14.72 7.25 3.75
C LEU A 108 -13.68 6.29 4.35
N LEU A 109 -12.59 6.83 4.91
CA LEU A 109 -11.56 6.05 5.57
C LEU A 109 -12.12 5.26 6.76
N SER A 110 -12.89 5.92 7.64
CA SER A 110 -13.53 5.27 8.79
C SER A 110 -14.40 4.10 8.39
N ILE A 111 -15.20 4.22 7.32
CA ILE A 111 -16.03 3.11 6.81
C ILE A 111 -15.15 1.95 6.36
N GLN A 112 -14.18 2.19 5.49
CA GLN A 112 -13.33 1.13 4.93
C GLN A 112 -12.54 0.41 6.03
N TYR A 113 -11.99 1.16 6.99
CA TYR A 113 -11.25 0.57 8.10
C TYR A 113 -12.12 -0.18 9.08
N SER A 114 -13.35 0.29 9.34
CA SER A 114 -14.28 -0.45 10.19
C SER A 114 -14.56 -1.82 9.60
N ILE A 115 -14.71 -1.92 8.27
CA ILE A 115 -14.84 -3.20 7.56
C ILE A 115 -13.60 -4.07 7.77
N CYS A 116 -12.40 -3.52 7.59
CA CYS A 116 -11.14 -4.24 7.82
C CYS A 116 -11.04 -4.78 9.25
N VAL A 117 -11.31 -3.96 10.25
CA VAL A 117 -11.22 -4.32 11.68
C VAL A 117 -12.24 -5.39 12.03
N VAL A 118 -13.51 -5.24 11.64
CA VAL A 118 -14.55 -6.23 11.90
C VAL A 118 -14.19 -7.57 11.23
N CYS A 119 -13.78 -7.56 9.97
CA CYS A 119 -13.35 -8.76 9.26
C CYS A 119 -12.10 -9.37 9.92
N GLY A 120 -11.15 -8.54 10.35
CA GLY A 120 -9.94 -8.96 11.07
C GLY A 120 -10.25 -9.66 12.38
N VAL A 121 -11.15 -9.12 13.19
CA VAL A 121 -11.59 -9.73 14.45
C VAL A 121 -12.30 -11.06 14.20
N ILE A 122 -13.16 -11.15 13.18
CA ILE A 122 -13.83 -12.39 12.79
C ILE A 122 -12.80 -13.46 12.41
N MET A 123 -11.83 -13.12 11.56
CA MET A 123 -10.74 -14.03 11.17
C MET A 123 -9.92 -14.48 12.36
N TYR A 124 -9.53 -13.56 13.25
CA TYR A 124 -8.75 -13.87 14.44
C TYR A 124 -9.47 -14.86 15.36
N ARG A 125 -10.74 -14.60 15.69
CA ARG A 125 -11.55 -15.50 16.53
C ARG A 125 -11.71 -16.88 15.90
N ARG A 126 -11.90 -16.93 14.58
CA ARG A 126 -12.03 -18.19 13.85
C ARG A 126 -10.73 -19.01 13.87
N ILE A 127 -9.59 -18.36 13.69
CA ILE A 127 -8.29 -19.03 13.72
C ILE A 127 -7.99 -19.59 15.11
N GLN A 128 -8.30 -18.86 16.18
CA GLN A 128 -8.13 -19.33 17.56
C GLN A 128 -9.06 -20.51 17.90
N GLY A 129 -10.32 -20.49 17.42
CA GLY A 129 -11.31 -21.52 17.75
C GLY A 129 -11.25 -22.83 16.95
N ASN A 130 -10.65 -22.85 15.76
CA ASN A 130 -10.76 -23.96 14.80
C ASN A 130 -9.41 -24.59 14.39
N MET A 131 -8.41 -24.62 15.26
CA MET A 131 -7.04 -25.05 14.91
C MET A 131 -6.90 -26.47 14.33
N SER A 132 -7.87 -27.37 14.51
CA SER A 132 -7.76 -28.78 14.10
C SER A 132 -8.55 -29.19 12.84
N THR A 133 -9.34 -28.30 12.21
CA THR A 133 -10.35 -28.73 11.20
C THR A 133 -10.41 -27.86 9.94
N PHE A 134 -9.26 -27.50 9.36
CA PHE A 134 -9.23 -26.83 8.05
C PHE A 134 -9.23 -27.86 6.93
N SER A 135 -10.32 -27.93 6.15
CA SER A 135 -10.53 -29.00 5.18
C SER A 135 -9.95 -28.71 3.79
N SER A 136 -9.58 -27.46 3.48
CA SER A 136 -9.12 -27.05 2.15
C SER A 136 -7.76 -26.36 2.15
N GLN A 137 -6.98 -26.59 1.09
CA GLN A 137 -5.68 -25.94 0.86
C GLN A 137 -5.81 -24.40 0.76
N HIS A 138 -6.90 -23.90 0.18
CA HIS A 138 -7.18 -22.47 0.07
C HIS A 138 -7.35 -21.80 1.44
N GLU A 139 -8.02 -22.46 2.39
CA GLU A 139 -8.21 -21.92 3.74
C GLU A 139 -6.89 -21.83 4.51
N LYS A 140 -6.04 -22.86 4.38
CA LYS A 140 -4.68 -22.86 4.97
C LYS A 140 -3.83 -21.71 4.42
N LEU A 141 -3.89 -21.47 3.11
CA LEU A 141 -3.18 -20.37 2.45
C LEU A 141 -3.70 -19.00 2.92
N GLN A 142 -5.02 -18.79 2.99
CA GLN A 142 -5.60 -17.54 3.47
C GLN A 142 -5.30 -17.27 4.96
N LYS A 143 -5.23 -18.31 5.80
CA LYS A 143 -4.76 -18.19 7.18
C LYS A 143 -3.31 -17.72 7.23
N GLN A 144 -2.43 -18.29 6.42
CA GLN A 144 -1.03 -17.86 6.38
C GLN A 144 -0.88 -16.41 5.93
N PHE A 145 -1.69 -15.95 4.97
CA PHE A 145 -1.73 -14.53 4.62
C PHE A 145 -2.19 -13.65 5.77
N PHE A 146 -3.23 -14.04 6.49
CA PHE A 146 -3.71 -13.26 7.63
C PHE A 146 -2.67 -13.22 8.77
N VAL A 147 -2.06 -14.36 9.07
CA VAL A 147 -0.94 -14.44 10.01
C VAL A 147 0.20 -13.54 9.52
N ALA A 148 0.61 -13.64 8.26
CA ALA A 148 1.65 -12.76 7.70
C ALA A 148 1.32 -11.27 7.86
N LEU A 149 0.07 -10.88 7.64
CA LEU A 149 -0.40 -9.49 7.82
C LEU A 149 -0.34 -9.03 9.28
N LEU A 150 -0.69 -9.90 10.24
CA LEU A 150 -0.53 -9.60 11.67
C LEU A 150 0.93 -9.57 12.10
N TYR A 151 1.77 -10.38 11.46
CA TYR A 151 3.18 -10.57 11.80
C TYR A 151 4.13 -9.67 11.04
N GLN A 152 3.67 -8.93 10.03
CA GLN A 152 4.46 -8.03 9.19
C GLN A 152 5.23 -7.01 10.07
N VAL A 153 6.58 -7.05 10.19
CA VAL A 153 7.42 -7.57 11.34
C VAL A 153 8.26 -6.38 11.90
N PRO A 154 9.05 -6.35 13.03
CA PRO A 154 9.25 -7.24 14.21
C PRO A 154 8.90 -6.59 15.57
N GLY A 155 8.56 -7.42 16.56
CA GLY A 155 8.50 -7.00 17.97
C GLY A 155 7.08 -6.79 18.48
N ASN A 156 6.39 -7.90 18.77
CA ASN A 156 5.25 -7.96 19.69
C ASN A 156 4.18 -6.85 19.54
N ASN A 157 3.82 -6.42 18.32
CA ASN A 157 2.70 -5.49 18.11
C ASN A 157 2.02 -5.75 16.75
N VAL A 158 0.69 -5.77 16.78
CA VAL A 158 -0.21 -6.52 15.89
C VAL A 158 -0.58 -5.78 14.58
N ALA A 159 0.01 -4.61 14.26
CA ALA A 159 -0.47 -3.80 13.13
C ALA A 159 0.53 -2.77 12.54
N ALA A 160 1.76 -3.18 12.21
CA ALA A 160 2.80 -2.24 11.75
C ALA A 160 2.46 -1.45 10.46
N PRO A 161 1.88 -2.03 9.39
CA PRO A 161 1.50 -1.25 8.21
C PRO A 161 0.43 -0.20 8.51
N PHE A 162 -0.54 -0.58 9.35
CA PHE A 162 -1.67 0.29 9.70
C PHE A 162 -1.22 1.46 10.57
N ILE A 163 -0.41 1.19 11.60
CA ILE A 163 0.09 2.20 12.52
C ILE A 163 1.20 3.04 11.89
N CYS A 164 2.14 2.45 11.16
CA CYS A 164 3.24 3.22 10.56
C CYS A 164 2.84 4.07 9.36
N PHE A 165 1.76 3.76 8.63
CA PHE A 165 1.36 4.53 7.44
C PHE A 165 0.08 5.33 7.60
N HIS A 166 -0.96 4.78 8.23
CA HIS A 166 -2.24 5.48 8.32
C HIS A 166 -2.26 6.53 9.42
N LEU A 167 -1.50 6.32 10.50
CA LEU A 167 -1.37 7.32 11.55
C LEU A 167 -0.62 8.57 11.04
N PRO A 168 0.53 8.48 10.35
CA PRO A 168 1.12 9.66 9.69
C PRO A 168 0.21 10.31 8.63
N SER A 169 -0.54 9.51 7.86
CA SER A 169 -1.53 10.05 6.90
C SER A 169 -2.58 10.91 7.60
N PHE A 170 -3.17 10.39 8.69
CA PHE A 170 -4.19 11.10 9.46
C PHE A 170 -3.65 12.41 10.01
N PHE A 171 -2.42 12.38 10.57
CA PHE A 171 -1.77 13.60 11.02
C PHE A 171 -1.57 14.60 9.87
N ILE A 172 -1.10 14.18 8.70
CA ILE A 172 -0.92 15.09 7.54
C ILE A 172 -2.23 15.79 7.14
N PHE A 173 -3.38 15.11 7.22
CA PHE A 173 -4.66 15.71 6.86
C PHE A 173 -5.25 16.63 7.94
N VAL A 174 -5.02 16.33 9.22
CA VAL A 174 -5.56 17.10 10.35
C VAL A 174 -4.67 18.30 10.70
N PHE A 175 -3.36 18.18 10.48
CA PHE A 175 -2.37 19.15 10.88
C PHE A 175 -2.58 20.58 10.32
N PRO A 176 -3.00 20.78 9.04
CA PRO A 176 -3.33 22.11 8.54
C PRO A 176 -4.40 22.84 9.36
N TYR A 177 -5.27 22.12 10.06
CA TYR A 177 -6.37 22.66 10.87
C TYR A 177 -5.98 22.95 12.33
N LEU A 178 -4.80 22.51 12.76
CA LEU A 178 -4.28 22.75 14.12
C LEU A 178 -3.39 23.99 14.22
N ASP A 179 -3.23 24.75 13.13
CA ASP A 179 -2.37 25.95 13.01
C ASP A 179 -0.91 25.74 13.47
N MET A 180 -0.46 24.47 13.47
CA MET A 180 0.91 24.12 13.81
C MET A 180 1.76 24.22 12.55
N LYS A 181 2.84 24.99 12.60
CA LYS A 181 3.85 25.03 11.53
C LYS A 181 4.91 23.96 11.80
N MET A 182 4.73 22.74 11.29
CA MET A 182 5.83 21.80 11.16
C MET A 182 6.27 21.73 9.70
N SER A 183 7.53 22.11 9.46
CA SER A 183 8.28 21.75 8.25
C SER A 183 8.67 20.28 8.32
N PHE A 184 7.68 19.38 8.29
CA PHE A 184 7.97 17.96 8.23
C PHE A 184 8.68 17.67 6.91
N HIS A 185 9.75 16.88 6.93
CA HIS A 185 10.39 16.32 5.73
C HIS A 185 9.39 15.35 5.06
N SER A 186 8.37 15.90 4.40
CA SER A 186 7.27 15.17 3.75
C SER A 186 7.81 14.15 2.73
N THR A 187 8.99 14.42 2.18
CA THR A 187 9.79 13.53 1.34
C THR A 187 9.98 12.14 1.96
N LEU A 188 10.27 12.04 3.26
CA LEU A 188 10.54 10.77 3.93
C LEU A 188 9.26 9.93 4.08
N VAL A 189 8.13 10.60 4.32
CA VAL A 189 6.80 9.96 4.34
C VAL A 189 6.42 9.46 2.96
N ILE A 190 6.65 10.27 1.93
CA ILE A 190 6.37 9.91 0.53
C ILE A 190 7.22 8.69 0.11
N TYR A 191 8.52 8.67 0.44
CA TYR A 191 9.36 7.49 0.16
C TYR A 191 8.88 6.25 0.93
N GLY A 192 8.47 6.42 2.19
CA GLY A 192 7.81 5.35 2.94
C GLY A 192 6.59 4.77 2.22
N PHE A 193 5.70 5.63 1.71
CA PHE A 193 4.53 5.18 0.96
C PHE A 193 4.90 4.40 -0.31
N ASN A 194 5.94 4.82 -1.02
CA ASN A 194 6.36 4.18 -2.27
C ASN A 194 7.07 2.84 -2.05
N ILE A 195 7.81 2.67 -0.93
CA ILE A 195 8.50 1.41 -0.64
C ILE A 195 7.56 0.36 -0.01
N TYR A 196 6.42 0.78 0.54
CA TYR A 196 5.50 -0.13 1.24
C TYR A 196 5.01 -1.32 0.37
N PRO A 197 4.53 -1.14 -0.88
CA PRO A 197 4.11 -2.27 -1.70
C PRO A 197 5.22 -3.33 -1.91
N LEU A 198 6.47 -2.87 -1.99
CA LEU A 198 7.63 -3.75 -2.09
C LEU A 198 7.86 -4.52 -0.78
N VAL A 199 7.87 -3.81 0.36
CA VAL A 199 8.03 -4.43 1.69
C VAL A 199 6.89 -5.41 1.98
N ASP A 200 5.65 -5.04 1.66
CA ASP A 200 4.46 -5.88 1.81
C ASP A 200 4.60 -7.20 1.05
N SER A 201 5.00 -7.11 -0.23
CA SER A 201 5.22 -8.25 -1.11
C SER A 201 6.37 -9.15 -0.61
N LEU A 202 7.48 -8.57 -0.18
CA LEU A 202 8.64 -9.32 0.33
C LEU A 202 8.29 -10.10 1.60
N ILE A 203 7.50 -9.51 2.49
CA ILE A 203 7.08 -10.20 3.72
C ILE A 203 6.12 -11.34 3.39
N LEU A 204 5.20 -11.13 2.46
CA LEU A 204 4.28 -12.17 2.00
C LEU A 204 5.02 -13.37 1.39
N LEU A 205 6.04 -13.12 0.56
CA LEU A 205 6.94 -14.16 0.03
C LEU A 205 7.74 -14.86 1.15
N SER A 206 8.07 -14.13 2.21
CA SER A 206 8.89 -14.61 3.34
C SER A 206 8.11 -15.25 4.48
N VAL A 207 6.78 -15.19 4.51
CA VAL A 207 5.96 -15.84 5.55
C VAL A 207 5.23 -17.05 5.01
N VAL A 208 4.66 -16.96 3.81
CA VAL A 208 3.82 -18.01 3.22
C VAL A 208 4.67 -19.19 2.75
N SER A 209 4.38 -20.39 3.25
CA SER A 209 5.22 -21.57 3.00
C SER A 209 5.26 -21.98 1.53
N GLU A 210 4.14 -21.87 0.84
CA GLU A 210 3.95 -22.20 -0.56
C GLU A 210 4.79 -21.26 -1.44
N TYR A 211 4.82 -19.97 -1.11
CA TYR A 211 5.68 -19.00 -1.82
C TYR A 211 7.15 -19.18 -1.52
N LYS A 212 7.54 -19.54 -0.29
CA LYS A 212 8.95 -19.90 -0.01
C LYS A 212 9.44 -21.04 -0.88
N VAL A 213 8.62 -22.07 -1.07
CA VAL A 213 8.96 -23.21 -1.92
C VAL A 213 9.06 -22.77 -3.38
N ALA A 214 8.09 -21.99 -3.87
CA ALA A 214 8.13 -21.45 -5.23
C ALA A 214 9.35 -20.55 -5.47
N MET A 215 9.66 -19.66 -4.53
CA MET A 215 10.84 -18.78 -4.58
C MET A 215 12.14 -19.57 -4.61
N LYS A 216 12.29 -20.60 -3.76
CA LYS A 216 13.47 -21.49 -3.79
C LYS A 216 13.61 -22.22 -5.13
N LYS A 217 12.50 -22.60 -5.76
CA LYS A 217 12.54 -23.23 -7.09
C LYS A 217 12.95 -22.21 -8.15
N PHE A 218 12.39 -21.02 -8.11
CA PHE A 218 12.70 -19.92 -9.04
C PHE A 218 14.15 -19.46 -8.92
N THR A 219 14.68 -19.27 -7.72
CA THR A 219 16.09 -18.88 -7.53
C THR A 219 17.06 -19.96 -7.99
N ARG A 220 16.72 -21.25 -7.85
CA ARG A 220 17.53 -22.33 -8.43
C ARG A 220 17.53 -22.30 -9.96
N VAL A 221 16.39 -22.03 -10.59
CA VAL A 221 16.30 -21.89 -12.06
C VAL A 221 17.11 -20.68 -12.53
N LEU A 222 16.95 -19.52 -11.88
CA LEU A 222 17.75 -18.34 -12.20
C LEU A 222 19.25 -18.56 -11.98
N ALA A 223 19.64 -19.21 -10.89
CA ALA A 223 21.04 -19.53 -10.64
C ALA A 223 21.60 -20.47 -11.72
N HIS A 224 20.79 -21.43 -12.19
CA HIS A 224 21.17 -22.30 -13.29
C HIS A 224 21.31 -21.55 -14.61
N GLU A 225 20.33 -20.72 -14.99
CA GLU A 225 20.39 -19.88 -16.20
C GLU A 225 21.55 -18.88 -16.18
N TRP A 226 21.81 -18.27 -15.02
CA TRP A 226 22.95 -17.38 -14.83
C TRP A 226 24.28 -18.12 -14.99
N ASN A 227 24.40 -19.33 -14.41
CA ASN A 227 25.60 -20.15 -14.53
C ASN A 227 25.83 -20.64 -15.98
N GLU A 228 24.75 -20.97 -16.71
CA GLU A 228 24.80 -21.29 -18.14
C GLU A 228 25.19 -20.09 -19.01
N THR A 229 24.74 -18.88 -18.64
CA THR A 229 25.09 -17.63 -19.34
C THR A 229 26.56 -17.29 -19.12
N ILE A 230 27.06 -17.34 -17.88
CA ILE A 230 28.49 -17.15 -17.58
C ILE A 230 29.36 -18.20 -18.29
N ARG A 231 28.88 -19.44 -18.40
CA ARG A 231 29.60 -20.52 -19.10
C ARG A 231 29.64 -20.30 -20.62
N ARG A 232 28.61 -19.68 -21.20
CA ARG A 232 28.57 -19.31 -22.63
C ARG A 232 29.43 -18.09 -22.94
N ASP A 233 29.46 -17.11 -22.05
CA ASP A 233 30.25 -15.89 -22.19
C ASP A 233 31.66 -16.03 -21.58
N GLY A 234 32.16 -17.27 -21.48
CA GLY A 234 33.49 -17.55 -20.97
C GLY A 234 34.52 -16.62 -21.58
N ILE A 235 35.09 -15.74 -20.74
CA ILE A 235 36.21 -14.86 -21.07
C ILE A 235 37.26 -15.76 -21.73
N PRO A 236 37.62 -15.54 -23.01
CA PRO A 236 38.59 -16.38 -23.66
C PRO A 236 39.90 -16.26 -22.87
N GLU A 237 40.38 -17.38 -22.32
CA GLU A 237 41.75 -17.44 -21.83
C GLU A 237 42.65 -16.95 -22.97
N PRO A 238 43.51 -15.95 -22.74
CA PRO A 238 44.46 -15.55 -23.75
C PRO A 238 45.29 -16.79 -24.07
N SER A 239 45.15 -17.30 -25.29
CA SER A 239 45.89 -18.47 -25.74
C SER A 239 47.37 -18.23 -25.47
N LEU A 240 48.06 -19.23 -24.90
CA LEU A 240 49.48 -19.15 -24.55
C LEU A 240 50.36 -18.65 -25.72
N SER A 241 49.88 -18.84 -26.97
CA SER A 241 50.46 -18.30 -28.20
C SER A 241 50.54 -16.77 -28.27
N VAL A 242 49.59 -16.04 -27.69
CA VAL A 242 49.56 -14.55 -27.72
C VAL A 242 50.52 -13.97 -26.68
N VAL A 243 50.73 -14.65 -25.56
CA VAL A 243 51.69 -14.23 -24.51
C VAL A 243 53.13 -14.46 -24.97
N MET A 244 53.40 -15.58 -25.66
CA MET A 244 54.74 -15.90 -26.18
C MET A 244 55.18 -15.06 -27.39
N THR A 245 54.25 -14.34 -28.05
CA THR A 245 54.61 -13.42 -29.15
C THR A 245 54.98 -12.02 -28.63
N ARG A 246 54.85 -11.77 -27.31
CA ARG A 246 55.18 -10.49 -26.66
C ARG A 246 56.35 -10.58 -25.67
N MET A 247 57.09 -11.70 -25.66
CA MET A 247 58.43 -11.81 -25.06
C MET A 247 59.46 -11.87 -26.18
#